data_AF-A0A5N5SM93-F1
#
_entry.id   AF-A0A5N5SM93-F1
#
_cell.length_a   1.000
_cell.length_b   1.000
_cell.length_c   1.000
_cell.angle_alpha   90.00
_cell.angle_beta   90.00
_cell.angle_gamma   90.00
#
_symmetry.space_group_name_H-M   'P 1'
#
loop_
_entity.id
_entity.type
_entity.pdbx_description
1 polymer ?
#
loop_
_entity_poly.entity_id
_entity_poly.type
_entity_poly.pdbx_seq_one_letter_code
_entity_poly.pdbx_strand_id
1 'polypeptide(L)'
;MNDWCQKHHGESGLTEACRRSDITLSMAEDKILEFLVQHIEKGKAPLAGNSVHSDKKFLDKYMPKLMKYLHYRIVDVSTLKELCMYWYPSVFNKVPRRSLCHRIL
;
A
#
# COMPACT_ATOMS: atom_id res chain seq x y z
N MET A 1 -3.92 0.82 -19.59
CA MET A 1 -3.72 1.88 -18.56
C MET A 1 -4.28 3.18 -19.11
N ASN A 2 -4.90 4.01 -18.27
CA ASN A 2 -5.29 5.37 -18.68
C ASN A 2 -4.04 6.28 -18.84
N ASP A 3 -4.22 7.47 -19.39
CA ASP A 3 -3.12 8.40 -19.70
C ASP A 3 -2.32 8.81 -18.46
N TRP A 4 -3.02 9.02 -17.34
CA TRP A 4 -2.39 9.40 -16.08
C TRP A 4 -1.42 8.31 -15.59
N CYS A 5 -1.84 7.04 -15.60
CA CYS A 5 -1.01 5.89 -15.24
C CYS A 5 0.17 5.72 -16.19
N GLN A 6 -0.05 5.85 -17.50
CA GLN A 6 1.02 5.74 -18.50
C GLN A 6 2.13 6.77 -18.23
N LYS A 7 1.74 8.03 -18.00
CA LYS A 7 2.69 9.11 -17.69
C LYS A 7 3.45 8.86 -16.39
N HIS A 8 2.75 8.68 -15.27
CA HIS A 8 3.41 8.58 -13.94
C HIS A 8 4.27 7.32 -13.79
N HIS A 9 3.81 6.18 -14.32
CA HIS A 9 4.60 4.94 -14.27
C HIS A 9 5.75 4.93 -15.28
N GLY A 10 5.62 5.69 -16.38
CA GLY A 10 6.73 5.98 -17.29
C GLY A 10 7.81 6.82 -16.62
N GLU A 11 7.45 7.97 -16.04
CA GLU A 11 8.37 8.91 -15.39
C GLU A 11 9.10 8.29 -14.18
N SER A 12 8.43 7.43 -13.41
CA SER A 12 9.05 6.69 -12.29
C SER A 12 9.89 5.47 -12.70
N GLY A 13 9.96 5.16 -14.00
CA GLY A 13 10.60 3.97 -14.55
C GLY A 13 9.93 2.66 -14.14
N LEU A 14 8.75 2.70 -13.54
CA LEU A 14 8.04 1.52 -13.06
C LEU A 14 7.59 0.63 -14.22
N THR A 15 7.09 1.22 -15.31
CA THR A 15 6.64 0.46 -16.49
C THR A 15 7.77 -0.40 -17.05
N GLU A 16 8.97 0.16 -17.16
CA GLU A 16 10.15 -0.56 -17.64
C GLU A 16 10.64 -1.62 -16.65
N ALA A 17 10.62 -1.32 -15.35
CA ALA A 17 10.95 -2.30 -14.31
C ALA A 17 9.99 -3.51 -14.33
N CYS A 18 8.69 -3.27 -14.50
CA CYS A 18 7.69 -4.33 -14.61
C CYS A 18 7.90 -5.20 -15.85
N ARG A 19 8.26 -4.62 -17.00
CA ARG A 19 8.54 -5.37 -18.23
C ARG A 19 9.77 -6.29 -18.13
N ARG A 20 10.76 -5.89 -17.32
CA ARG A 20 12.00 -6.65 -17.08
C ARG A 20 11.92 -7.57 -15.87
N SER A 21 10.80 -7.57 -15.16
CA SER A 21 10.65 -8.31 -13.92
C SER A 21 10.31 -9.77 -14.21
N ASP A 22 11.13 -10.68 -13.69
CA ASP A 22 10.85 -12.12 -13.68
C ASP A 22 10.04 -12.56 -12.44
N ILE A 23 9.65 -11.61 -11.58
CA ILE A 23 8.85 -11.88 -10.39
C ILE A 23 7.39 -12.06 -10.78
N THR A 24 6.89 -13.28 -10.64
CA THR A 24 5.45 -13.57 -10.77
C THR A 24 4.68 -13.10 -9.56
N LEU A 25 3.36 -12.97 -9.71
CA LEU A 25 2.47 -12.55 -8.62
C LEU A 25 2.53 -13.51 -7.41
N SER A 26 2.57 -14.82 -7.63
CA SER A 26 2.70 -15.80 -6.54
C SER A 26 4.05 -15.67 -5.84
N MET A 27 5.14 -15.50 -6.60
CA MET A 27 6.47 -15.30 -6.02
C MET A 27 6.53 -14.04 -5.16
N ALA A 28 5.86 -12.97 -5.59
CA ALA A 28 5.76 -11.74 -4.81
C ALA A 28 4.97 -11.97 -3.51
N GLU A 29 3.81 -12.64 -3.59
CA GLU A 29 2.99 -12.97 -2.42
C GLU A 29 3.77 -13.81 -1.40
N ASP A 30 4.42 -14.88 -1.87
CA ASP A 30 5.15 -15.81 -1.00
C ASP A 30 6.35 -15.11 -0.34
N LYS A 31 7.10 -14.27 -1.07
CA LYS A 31 8.20 -13.44 -0.51
C LYS A 31 7.73 -12.49 0.59
N ILE A 32 6.58 -11.83 0.39
CA ILE A 32 6.01 -10.93 1.40
C ILE A 32 5.58 -11.75 2.62
N LEU A 33 4.95 -12.90 2.41
CA LEU A 33 4.50 -13.76 3.49
C LEU A 33 5.66 -14.31 4.32
N GLU A 34 6.74 -14.76 3.67
CA GLU A 34 7.98 -15.20 4.32
C GLU A 34 8.55 -14.12 5.23
N PHE A 35 8.60 -12.88 4.75
CA PHE A 35 9.01 -11.74 5.56
C PHE A 35 8.08 -11.53 6.76
N LEU A 36 6.77 -11.53 6.55
CA LEU A 36 5.80 -11.28 7.64
C LEU A 36 5.81 -12.36 8.71
N VAL A 37 5.96 -13.63 8.34
CA VAL A 37 5.98 -14.76 9.28
C VAL A 37 7.12 -14.64 10.30
N GLN A 38 8.21 -13.96 9.95
CA GLN A 38 9.33 -13.73 10.85
C GLN A 38 9.09 -12.58 11.84
N HIS A 39 8.11 -11.71 11.59
CA HIS A 39 7.95 -10.43 12.32
C HIS A 39 6.63 -10.31 13.08
N ILE A 40 5.58 -11.02 12.66
CA ILE A 40 4.24 -10.91 13.26
C ILE A 40 3.60 -12.28 13.41
N GLU A 41 2.66 -12.38 14.34
CA GLU A 41 1.79 -13.55 14.45
C GLU A 41 0.63 -13.46 13.44
N LYS A 42 0.20 -14.62 12.94
CA LYS A 42 -0.95 -14.75 12.05
C LYS A 42 -2.20 -14.12 12.68
N GLY A 43 -2.87 -13.25 11.93
CA GLY A 43 -4.14 -12.63 12.31
C GLY A 43 -4.03 -11.53 13.35
N LYS A 44 -2.82 -11.07 13.72
CA LYS A 44 -2.65 -9.97 14.69
C LYS A 44 -2.50 -8.61 14.03
N ALA A 45 -1.66 -8.48 13.01
CA ALA A 45 -1.36 -7.20 12.41
C ALA A 45 -2.44 -6.77 11.40
N PRO A 46 -3.03 -5.57 11.53
CA PRO A 46 -3.90 -5.00 10.50
C PRO A 46 -3.07 -4.49 9.32
N LEU A 47 -3.68 -4.43 8.14
CA LEU A 47 -3.07 -3.74 6.99
C LEU A 47 -3.08 -2.23 7.24
N ALA A 48 -1.91 -1.58 7.20
CA ALA A 48 -1.75 -0.16 7.50
C ALA A 48 -1.23 0.62 6.28
N GLY A 49 -1.72 1.85 6.08
CA GLY A 49 -1.26 2.71 5.00
C GLY A 49 -2.14 3.94 4.76
N ASN A 50 -1.84 4.70 3.72
CA ASN A 50 -2.66 5.84 3.27
C ASN A 50 -3.65 5.39 2.21
N SER A 51 -4.94 5.63 2.41
CA SER A 51 -6.01 5.18 1.50
C SER A 51 -5.95 3.67 1.25
N VAL A 52 -5.48 2.91 2.26
CA VAL A 52 -5.08 1.51 2.14
C VAL A 52 -6.26 0.56 1.86
N HIS A 53 -7.49 1.05 2.03
CA HIS A 53 -8.68 0.34 1.58
C HIS A 53 -8.67 0.06 0.06
N SER A 54 -7.99 0.89 -0.73
CA SER A 54 -7.82 0.67 -2.17
C SER A 54 -6.86 -0.48 -2.44
N ASP A 55 -5.69 -0.49 -1.77
CA ASP A 55 -4.72 -1.59 -1.84
C ASP A 55 -5.34 -2.91 -1.37
N LYS A 56 -6.11 -2.88 -0.27
CA LYS A 56 -6.81 -4.05 0.25
C LYS A 56 -7.67 -4.73 -0.81
N LYS A 57 -8.41 -3.97 -1.64
CA LYS A 57 -9.25 -4.54 -2.70
C LYS A 57 -8.44 -5.34 -3.72
N PHE A 58 -7.22 -4.88 -4.05
CA PHE A 58 -6.32 -5.61 -4.92
C PHE A 58 -5.75 -6.83 -4.23
N LEU A 59 -5.28 -6.69 -2.98
CA LEU A 59 -4.71 -7.81 -2.23
C LEU A 59 -5.74 -8.91 -1.97
N ASP A 60 -6.99 -8.58 -1.65
CA ASP A 60 -8.07 -9.57 -1.46
C ASP A 60 -8.28 -10.42 -2.72
N LYS A 61 -8.11 -9.84 -3.91
CA LYS A 61 -8.31 -10.51 -5.20
C LYS A 61 -7.07 -11.26 -5.69
N TYR A 62 -5.90 -10.65 -5.56
CA TYR A 62 -4.66 -11.07 -6.22
C TYR A 62 -3.65 -11.73 -5.26
N MET A 63 -3.73 -11.46 -3.96
CA MET A 63 -2.87 -12.04 -2.91
C MET A 63 -3.70 -12.52 -1.70
N PRO A 64 -4.59 -13.51 -1.89
CA PRO A 64 -5.50 -13.96 -0.84
C PRO A 64 -4.82 -14.72 0.30
N LYS A 65 -3.65 -15.36 0.09
CA LYS A 65 -2.91 -16.02 1.17
C LYS A 65 -2.35 -14.97 2.14
N LEU A 66 -1.80 -13.88 1.60
CA LEU A 66 -1.31 -12.74 2.37
C LEU A 66 -2.44 -12.13 3.19
N MET A 67 -3.61 -11.87 2.57
CA MET A 67 -4.75 -11.29 3.30
C MET A 67 -5.33 -12.22 4.38
N LYS A 68 -5.26 -13.54 4.20
CA LYS A 68 -5.61 -14.52 5.25
C LYS A 68 -4.61 -14.56 6.41
N TYR A 69 -3.39 -14.07 6.19
CA TYR A 69 -2.37 -13.99 7.23
C TYR A 69 -2.50 -12.74 8.09
N LEU A 70 -2.96 -11.63 7.50
CA LEU A 70 -3.21 -10.38 8.21
C LEU A 70 -4.57 -10.40 8.95
N HIS A 71 -4.74 -9.47 9.89
CA HIS A 71 -6.03 -9.22 10.53
C HIS A 71 -7.00 -8.54 9.55
N TYR A 72 -8.31 -8.77 9.73
CA TYR A 72 -9.33 -8.27 8.79
C TYR A 72 -9.49 -6.74 8.77
N ARG A 73 -9.11 -6.07 9.86
CA ARG A 73 -9.17 -4.59 9.98
C ARG A 73 -8.02 -3.93 9.23
N ILE A 74 -8.23 -2.67 8.89
CA ILE A 74 -7.21 -1.79 8.35
C ILE A 74 -6.95 -0.61 9.28
N VAL A 75 -5.74 -0.06 9.20
CA VAL A 75 -5.39 1.25 9.78
C VAL A 75 -5.16 2.21 8.62
N ASP A 76 -6.21 2.96 8.26
CA ASP A 76 -6.15 3.93 7.17
C ASP A 76 -5.81 5.32 7.72
N VAL A 77 -4.58 5.77 7.45
CA VAL A 77 -4.08 7.07 7.92
C VAL A 77 -4.81 8.22 7.24
N SER A 78 -5.42 7.99 6.06
CA SER A 78 -6.26 9.01 5.42
C SER A 78 -7.50 9.32 6.25
N THR A 79 -8.07 8.34 6.96
CA THR A 79 -9.18 8.58 7.90
C THR A 79 -8.78 9.56 8.99
N LEU A 80 -7.60 9.39 9.59
CA LEU A 80 -7.10 10.31 10.61
C LEU A 80 -6.82 11.70 10.03
N LYS A 81 -6.29 11.75 8.81
CA LYS A 81 -6.01 13.01 8.11
C LYS A 81 -7.30 13.82 7.86
N GLU A 82 -8.36 13.17 7.38
CA GLU A 82 -9.66 13.80 7.16
C GLU A 82 -10.27 14.29 8.47
N LEU A 83 -10.31 13.45 9.52
CA LEU A 83 -10.82 13.86 10.83
C LEU A 83 -10.03 15.05 11.41
N CYS A 84 -8.69 15.04 11.27
CA CYS A 84 -7.83 16.12 11.75
C CYS A 84 -8.09 17.43 10.98
N MET A 85 -8.34 17.36 9.67
CA MET A 85 -8.65 18.53 8.86
C MET A 85 -9.90 19.26 9.36
N TYR A 86 -10.95 18.52 9.73
CA TYR A 86 -12.22 19.11 10.20
C TYR A 86 -12.20 19.48 11.68
N TRP A 87 -11.63 18.64 12.54
CA TRP A 87 -11.72 18.82 13.99
C TRP A 87 -10.54 19.57 14.59
N TYR A 88 -9.36 19.50 13.96
CA TYR A 88 -8.10 20.06 14.49
C TYR A 88 -7.26 20.73 13.39
N PRO A 89 -7.79 21.76 12.69
CA PRO A 89 -7.12 22.37 11.54
C PRO A 89 -5.73 22.96 11.86
N SER A 90 -5.52 23.43 13.09
CA SER A 90 -4.22 23.95 13.56
C SER A 90 -3.14 22.86 13.63
N VAL A 91 -3.53 21.61 13.89
CA VAL A 91 -2.63 20.44 13.88
C VAL A 91 -2.42 19.99 12.45
N PHE A 92 -3.48 19.92 11.64
CA PHE A 92 -3.40 19.54 10.23
C PHE A 92 -2.38 20.40 9.44
N ASN A 93 -2.35 21.71 9.70
CA ASN A 93 -1.43 22.63 9.03
C ASN A 93 0.06 22.39 9.35
N LYS A 94 0.37 21.56 10.36
CA LYS A 94 1.74 21.17 10.73
C LYS A 94 2.18 19.85 10.09
N VAL A 95 1.28 19.15 9.38
CA VAL A 95 1.61 17.88 8.73
C VAL A 95 2.67 18.12 7.63
N PRO A 96 3.76 17.34 7.59
CA PRO A 96 4.80 17.51 6.58
C PRO A 96 4.25 17.29 5.17
N ARG A 97 4.83 18.01 4.20
CA ARG A 97 4.45 17.83 2.79
C ARG A 97 4.89 16.45 2.32
N ARG A 98 3.97 15.76 1.62
CA ARG A 98 4.24 14.46 1.02
C ARG A 98 5.27 14.61 -0.11
N SER A 99 6.32 13.80 -0.10
CA SER A 99 7.17 13.62 -1.28
C SER A 99 6.37 12.92 -2.38
N LEU A 100 6.28 13.50 -3.57
CA LEU A 100 5.47 12.99 -4.69
C LEU A 100 6.14 11.83 -5.44
N CYS A 101 6.86 10.97 -4.71
CA CYS A 101 7.47 9.77 -5.27
C CYS A 101 6.41 8.67 -5.34
N HIS A 102 5.98 8.30 -6.55
CA HIS A 102 5.03 7.21 -6.80
C HIS A 102 5.74 5.85 -6.90
N ARG A 103 6.71 5.62 -5.99
CA ARG A 103 7.40 4.33 -5.81
C ARG A 103 7.30 3.90 -4.36
N ILE A 104 7.23 2.58 -4.17
CA ILE A 104 7.38 1.96 -2.86
C ILE A 104 8.87 1.88 -2.52
N LEU A 105 9.21 1.90 -1.22
CA LEU A 105 10.58 1.80 -0.72
C LEU A 105 11.17 0.40 -0.88
#